data_AF-A0A2X3CP10-F1
#
_entry.id   AF-A0A2X3CP10-F1
#
_cell.length_a   1.000
_cell.length_b   1.000
_cell.length_c   1.000
_cell.angle_alpha   90.00
_cell.angle_beta   90.00
_cell.angle_gamma   90.00
#
_symmetry.space_group_name_H-M   'P 1'
#
loop_
_entity.id
_entity.type
_entity.pdbx_description
1 polymer ?
#
loop_
_entity_poly.entity_id
_entity_poly.type
_entity_poly.pdbx_seq_one_letter_code
_entity_poly.pdbx_strand_id
1 'polypeptide(L)'
;MIYPVKTAEAKEIYEIAARLQQRITAIMRYAAQSGIISYNPAVDMAGALTTVKRQHRPALALNRISELLERLDTYRGQPLTRLATKLTLLIFIRSSELRFARWSEIDFRKAM
;
A
#
# COMPACT_ATOMS: atom_id res chain seq x y z
N MET A 1 -20.19 4.18 -17.19
CA MET A 1 -19.18 3.41 -16.43
C MET A 1 -17.81 4.08 -16.32
N ILE A 2 -17.44 5.01 -17.20
CA ILE A 2 -16.09 5.63 -17.22
C ILE A 2 -15.94 6.83 -16.25
N TYR A 3 -17.07 7.38 -15.77
CA TYR A 3 -17.07 8.59 -14.95
C TYR A 3 -16.18 8.49 -13.70
N PRO A 4 -16.23 7.43 -12.86
CA PRO A 4 -15.40 7.35 -11.66
C PRO A 4 -13.89 7.29 -11.93
N VAL A 5 -13.50 6.61 -13.01
CA VAL A 5 -12.10 6.46 -13.42
C VAL A 5 -11.56 7.79 -13.96
N LYS A 6 -12.34 8.49 -14.81
CA LYS A 6 -12.00 9.84 -15.29
C LYS A 6 -11.94 10.88 -14.18
N THR A 7 -12.82 10.79 -13.17
CA THR A 7 -12.76 11.69 -12.01
C THR A 7 -11.49 11.48 -11.18
N ALA A 8 -11.03 10.24 -11.03
CA ALA A 8 -9.78 9.95 -10.33
C ALA A 8 -8.54 10.39 -11.12
N GLU A 9 -8.57 10.25 -12.45
CA GLU A 9 -7.52 10.75 -13.35
C GLU A 9 -7.45 12.28 -13.37
N ALA A 10 -8.60 12.97 -13.40
CA ALA A 10 -8.67 14.43 -13.32
C ALA A 10 -8.15 14.99 -11.97
N LYS A 11 -8.10 14.15 -10.93
CA LYS A 11 -7.49 14.49 -9.63
C LYS A 11 -6.01 14.09 -9.54
N GLU A 12 -5.42 13.60 -10.63
CA GLU A 12 -4.04 13.09 -10.71
C GLU A 12 -3.76 11.94 -9.71
N ILE A 13 -4.80 11.22 -9.26
CA ILE A 13 -4.66 10.08 -8.34
C ILE A 13 -4.66 8.77 -9.13
N TYR A 14 -3.62 8.59 -9.92
CA TYR A 14 -3.57 7.55 -10.93
C TYR A 14 -3.49 6.12 -10.40
N GLU A 15 -2.90 5.91 -9.21
CA GLU A 15 -2.91 4.60 -8.57
C GLU A 15 -4.35 4.15 -8.24
N ILE A 16 -5.18 5.09 -7.76
CA ILE A 16 -6.60 4.82 -7.48
C ILE A 16 -7.35 4.57 -8.78
N ALA A 17 -7.11 5.37 -9.83
CA ALA A 17 -7.71 5.17 -11.14
C ALA A 17 -7.39 3.78 -11.72
N ALA A 18 -6.13 3.34 -11.65
CA ALA A 18 -5.70 2.02 -12.10
C ALA A 18 -6.34 0.88 -11.29
N ARG A 19 -6.36 0.99 -9.96
CA ARG A 19 -7.03 0.00 -9.09
C ARG A 19 -8.53 -0.07 -9.37
N LEU A 20 -9.17 1.07 -9.64
CA LEU A 20 -10.59 1.14 -9.95
C LEU A 20 -10.90 0.48 -11.30
N GLN A 21 -10.09 0.76 -12.32
CA GLN A 21 -10.19 0.09 -13.62
C GLN A 21 -10.04 -1.43 -13.46
N GLN A 22 -9.00 -1.90 -12.75
CA GLN A 22 -8.79 -3.33 -12.51
C GLN A 22 -10.01 -4.00 -11.87
N ARG A 23 -10.64 -3.34 -10.88
CA ARG A 23 -11.86 -3.83 -10.23
C ARG A 23 -13.05 -3.87 -11.20
N ILE A 24 -13.28 -2.79 -11.96
CA ILE A 24 -14.37 -2.74 -12.95
C ILE A 24 -14.18 -3.84 -14.00
N THR A 25 -12.96 -4.04 -14.51
CA THR A 25 -12.65 -5.09 -15.47
C THR A 25 -12.89 -6.48 -14.89
N ALA A 26 -12.55 -6.73 -13.63
CA ALA A 26 -12.82 -8.00 -12.96
C ALA A 26 -14.33 -8.27 -12.79
N ILE A 27 -15.10 -7.27 -12.37
CA ILE A 27 -16.56 -7.38 -12.21
C ILE A 27 -17.23 -7.67 -13.56
N MET A 28 -16.87 -6.92 -14.61
CA MET A 28 -17.44 -7.11 -15.94
C MET A 28 -17.02 -8.44 -16.57
N ARG A 29 -15.79 -8.90 -16.30
CA ARG A 29 -15.35 -10.24 -16.71
C ARG A 29 -16.20 -11.32 -16.07
N TYR A 30 -16.49 -11.20 -14.78
CA TYR A 30 -17.37 -12.12 -14.08
C TYR A 30 -18.79 -12.12 -14.69
N ALA A 31 -19.36 -10.94 -14.96
CA ALA A 31 -20.68 -10.82 -15.57
C ALA A 31 -20.74 -11.47 -16.96
N ALA A 32 -19.67 -11.31 -17.77
CA ALA A 32 -19.58 -11.92 -19.09
C ALA A 32 -19.49 -13.44 -19.01
N GLN A 33 -18.64 -13.97 -18.12
CA GLN A 33 -18.49 -15.41 -17.89
C GLN A 33 -19.76 -16.06 -17.32
N SER A 34 -20.54 -15.29 -16.56
CA SER A 34 -21.81 -15.74 -15.99
C SER A 34 -22.99 -15.61 -16.97
N GLY A 35 -22.76 -15.13 -18.20
CA GLY A 35 -23.80 -14.94 -19.21
C GLY A 35 -24.75 -13.77 -18.97
N ILE A 36 -24.47 -12.90 -17.99
CA ILE A 36 -25.28 -11.70 -17.70
C ILE A 36 -25.10 -10.66 -18.82
N ILE A 37 -23.89 -10.58 -19.38
CA ILE A 37 -23.56 -9.72 -20.52
C ILE A 37 -22.83 -10.56 -21.57
N SER A 38 -22.98 -10.22 -22.85
CA SER A 38 -22.33 -10.93 -23.97
C SER A 38 -20.88 -10.50 -24.19
N TYR A 39 -20.50 -9.32 -23.69
CA TYR A 39 -19.21 -8.71 -23.92
C TYR A 39 -18.78 -7.88 -22.70
N ASN A 40 -17.47 -7.81 -22.46
CA ASN A 40 -16.89 -7.01 -21.39
C ASN A 40 -16.47 -5.62 -21.92
N PRO A 41 -17.26 -4.55 -21.70
CA PRO A 41 -16.93 -3.20 -22.17
C PRO A 41 -15.74 -2.56 -21.44
N ALA A 42 -15.23 -3.19 -20.38
CA ALA A 42 -14.04 -2.72 -19.66
C ALA A 42 -12.73 -3.08 -20.35
N VAL A 43 -12.76 -3.94 -21.38
CA VAL A 43 -11.58 -4.27 -22.19
C VAL A 43 -11.20 -3.06 -23.06
N ASP A 44 -12.19 -2.34 -23.61
CA ASP A 44 -11.98 -1.12 -24.39
C ASP A 44 -11.47 0.06 -23.56
N MET A 45 -11.48 -0.07 -22.22
CA MET A 45 -10.86 0.91 -21.32
C MET A 45 -9.35 0.72 -21.19
N ALA A 46 -8.81 -0.46 -21.53
CA ALA A 46 -7.38 -0.74 -21.44
C ALA A 46 -6.62 0.08 -22.49
N GLY A 47 -5.94 1.13 -22.06
CA GLY A 47 -5.22 2.09 -22.92
C GLY A 47 -5.79 3.51 -22.93
N ALA A 48 -7.00 3.71 -22.40
CA ALA A 48 -7.60 5.04 -22.26
C ALA A 48 -7.07 5.83 -21.04
N LEU A 49 -6.36 5.15 -20.13
CA LEU A 49 -5.77 5.76 -18.94
C LEU A 49 -4.30 6.10 -19.17
N THR A 50 -3.91 7.29 -18.72
CA THR A 50 -2.52 7.72 -18.71
C THR A 50 -1.67 6.75 -17.89
N THR A 51 -0.69 6.09 -18.51
CA THR A 51 0.27 5.24 -17.80
C THR A 51 1.20 6.11 -16.97
N VAL A 52 1.03 6.08 -15.66
CA VAL A 52 1.91 6.84 -14.77
C VAL A 52 3.26 6.19 -14.63
N LYS A 53 4.30 7.02 -14.72
CA LYS A 53 5.67 6.62 -14.38
C LYS A 53 5.69 6.18 -12.91
N ARG A 54 5.91 4.88 -12.70
CA ARG A 54 6.04 4.30 -11.37
C ARG A 54 7.18 4.97 -10.60
N GLN A 55 6.84 5.72 -9.56
CA GLN A 55 7.84 6.22 -8.63
C GLN A 55 8.36 5.05 -7.78
N HIS A 56 9.63 4.71 -7.94
CA HIS A 56 10.26 3.67 -7.15
C HIS A 56 10.60 4.22 -5.77
N ARG A 57 10.29 3.45 -4.72
CA ARG A 57 10.70 3.72 -3.34
C ARG A 57 11.85 2.77 -3.00
N PRO A 58 13.11 3.15 -3.29
CA PRO A 58 14.25 2.27 -3.05
C PRO A 58 14.40 2.00 -1.56
N ALA A 59 14.91 0.82 -1.22
CA ALA A 59 15.28 0.49 0.14
C ALA A 59 16.35 1.47 0.65
N LEU A 60 16.34 1.72 1.97
CA LEU A 60 17.38 2.50 2.60
C LEU A 60 18.71 1.76 2.45
N ALA A 61 19.74 2.45 1.96
CA ALA A 61 21.07 1.88 1.86
C ALA A 61 21.64 1.55 3.26
N LEU A 62 22.34 0.43 3.38
CA LEU A 62 22.82 -0.09 4.67
C LEU A 62 23.72 0.92 5.41
N ASN A 63 24.56 1.65 4.66
CA ASN A 63 25.43 2.69 5.19
C ASN A 63 24.70 3.91 5.77
N ARG A 64 23.39 4.04 5.52
CA ARG A 64 22.54 5.13 6.06
C ARG A 64 21.73 4.71 7.28
N ILE A 65 21.89 3.47 7.76
CA ILE A 65 21.19 3.01 8.96
C ILE A 65 21.63 3.82 10.18
N SER A 66 22.93 4.10 10.34
CA SER A 66 23.44 4.92 11.44
C SER A 66 22.80 6.32 11.44
N GLU A 67 22.75 6.97 10.27
CA GLU A 67 22.08 8.27 10.08
C GLU A 67 20.59 8.20 10.47
N LEU A 68 19.88 7.12 10.10
CA LEU A 68 18.48 6.93 10.48
C LEU A 68 18.32 6.82 12.00
N LEU A 69 19.18 6.05 12.68
CA LEU A 69 19.12 5.86 14.13
C LEU A 69 19.38 7.17 14.88
N GLU A 70 20.38 7.96 14.47
CA GLU A 70 20.68 9.28 15.04
C GLU A 70 19.51 10.25 14.89
N ARG A 71 18.88 10.28 13.70
CA ARG A 71 17.69 11.10 13.46
C ARG A 71 16.49 10.63 14.28
N LEU A 72 16.37 9.33 14.50
CA LEU A 72 15.30 8.76 15.31
C LEU A 72 15.47 9.11 16.78
N ASP A 73 16.71 9.16 17.28
CA ASP A 73 17.02 9.57 18.65
C ASP A 73 16.69 11.04 18.90
N THR A 74 17.01 11.90 17.93
CA THR A 74 16.75 13.34 17.98
C THR A 74 15.33 13.74 17.55
N TYR A 75 14.50 12.78 17.13
CA TYR A 75 13.12 13.01 16.71
C TYR A 75 12.26 13.54 17.88
N ARG A 76 11.75 14.77 17.72
CA ARG A 76 10.94 15.49 18.73
C ARG A 76 9.43 15.20 18.65
N GLY A 77 9.00 14.28 17.78
CA GLY A 77 7.60 13.90 17.68
C GLY A 77 7.16 12.95 18.80
N GLN A 78 6.09 12.19 18.56
CA GLN A 78 5.54 11.30 19.57
C GLN A 78 6.56 10.21 19.99
N PRO A 79 6.83 10.03 21.30
CA PRO A 79 7.74 9.01 21.79
C PRO A 79 7.34 7.59 21.35
N LEU A 80 6.04 7.32 21.23
CA LEU A 80 5.52 6.05 20.76
C LEU A 80 5.95 5.76 19.32
N THR A 81 5.89 6.75 18.42
CA THR A 81 6.36 6.60 17.04
C THR A 81 7.84 6.27 16.98
N ARG A 82 8.65 6.90 17.86
CA ARG A 82 10.08 6.62 17.98
C ARG A 82 10.33 5.17 18.40
N LEU A 83 9.68 4.72 19.47
CA LEU A 83 9.82 3.36 20.00
C LEU A 83 9.29 2.32 19.00
N ALA A 84 8.13 2.55 18.40
CA ALA A 84 7.53 1.67 17.40
C ALA A 84 8.43 1.51 16.17
N THR A 85 9.04 2.60 15.69
CA THR A 85 9.99 2.55 14.58
C THR A 85 11.24 1.76 14.95
N LYS A 86 11.82 1.97 16.15
CA LYS A 86 12.96 1.19 16.63
C LYS A 86 12.63 -0.29 16.73
N LEU A 87 11.48 -0.63 17.31
CA LEU A 87 11.04 -2.02 17.43
C LEU A 87 10.86 -2.65 16.04
N THR A 88 10.21 -1.96 15.11
CA THR A 88 10.04 -2.43 13.73
C THR A 88 11.38 -2.73 13.04
N LEU A 89 12.42 -1.93 13.31
CA LEU A 89 13.77 -2.18 12.78
C LEU A 89 14.43 -3.46 13.35
N LEU A 90 14.00 -3.94 14.52
CA LEU A 90 14.54 -5.16 15.14
C LEU A 90 13.80 -6.42 14.68
N ILE A 91 12.47 -6.35 14.53
CA ILE A 91 11.63 -7.54 14.28
C ILE A 91 11.04 -7.60 12.86
N PHE A 92 11.19 -6.54 12.06
CA PHE A 92 10.77 -6.48 10.65
C PHE A 92 9.30 -6.81 10.35
N ILE A 93 8.41 -6.60 11.33
CA ILE A 93 6.96 -6.81 11.15
C ILE A 93 6.29 -5.64 10.43
N ARG A 94 5.09 -5.87 9.88
CA ARG A 94 4.32 -4.81 9.23
C ARG A 94 3.77 -3.83 10.26
N SER A 95 3.57 -2.57 9.85
CA SER A 95 3.01 -1.53 10.74
C SER A 95 1.63 -1.89 11.30
N SER A 96 0.82 -2.64 10.54
CA SER A 96 -0.47 -3.15 11.03
C SER A 96 -0.29 -4.21 12.12
N GLU A 97 0.66 -5.13 11.95
CA GLU A 97 0.96 -6.18 12.92
C GLU A 97 1.41 -5.52 14.24
N LEU A 98 2.30 -4.52 14.17
CA LEU A 98 2.75 -3.80 15.36
C LEU A 98 1.64 -3.01 16.07
N ARG A 99 0.80 -2.28 15.31
CA ARG A 99 -0.23 -1.42 15.89
C ARG A 99 -1.37 -2.19 16.55
N PHE A 100 -1.64 -3.42 16.10
CA PHE A 100 -2.73 -4.24 16.62
C PHE A 100 -2.25 -5.36 17.55
N ALA A 101 -0.94 -5.47 17.77
CA ALA A 101 -0.34 -6.44 18.68
C ALA A 101 -0.88 -6.27 20.11
N ARG A 102 -1.15 -7.39 20.77
CA ARG A 102 -1.61 -7.45 22.16
C ARG A 102 -0.50 -7.98 23.05
N TRP A 103 -0.43 -7.49 24.29
CA TRP A 103 0.55 -7.98 25.26
C TRP A 103 0.46 -9.49 25.52
N SER A 104 -0.72 -10.09 25.36
CA SER A 104 -0.93 -11.53 25.46
C SER A 104 -0.20 -12.35 24.40
N GLU A 105 0.20 -11.73 23.28
CA GLU A 105 0.91 -12.38 22.17
C GLU A 105 2.43 -12.38 22.39
N ILE A 106 2.93 -11.64 23.40
CA ILE A 106 4.36 -11.49 23.66
C ILE A 106 4.75 -12.38 24.85
N ASP A 107 5.47 -13.46 24.58
CA ASP A 107 5.98 -14.36 25.61
C ASP A 107 7.41 -13.99 26.02
N PHE A 108 7.52 -13.21 27.10
CA PHE A 108 8.80 -12.83 27.68
C PHE A 108 9.51 -13.98 28.42
N ARG A 109 8.81 -15.08 28.74
CA ARG A 109 9.42 -16.21 29.48
C ARG A 109 10.29 -17.10 28.58
N LYS A 110 10.00 -17.11 27.29
CA LYS A 110 10.82 -17.77 26.26
C LYS A 110 11.99 -16.93 25.74
N ALA A 111 12.15 -15.71 26.25
CA ALA A 111 13.19 -14.78 25.79
C ALA A 111 14.54 -14.95 26.52
N MET A 112 14.62 -15.80 27.55
CA MET A 112 15.85 -16.18 28.25
C MET A 112 16.31 -17.58 27.86
#